data_AF-A0A1L5KWP8-F1
#
_entry.id   AF-A0A1L5KWP8-F1
#
_cell.length_a   1.000
_cell.length_b   1.000
_cell.length_c   1.000
_cell.angle_alpha   90.00
_cell.angle_beta   90.00
_cell.angle_gamma   90.00
#
_symmetry.space_group_name_H-M   'P 1'
#
loop_
_entity.id
_entity.type
_entity.pdbx_description
1 polymer ?
#
loop_
_entity_poly.entity_id
_entity_poly.type
_entity_poly.pdbx_seq_one_letter_code
_entity_poly.pdbx_strand_id
1 'polypeptide(L)' 'DDKPTLNMILNQRSQDILAANNWNVCQYAILLMMVAQSVDMIPGELLHVIADAHIYDRHVDIVRELIVCGTQGNAQPRCA' A
#
# COMPACT_ATOMS: atom_id res chain seq x y z
N ASP A 1 -1.41 31.94 -0.51
CA ASP A 1 -2.32 30.83 -0.85
C ASP A 1 -2.09 29.68 0.10
N ASP A 2 -2.82 29.65 1.21
CA ASP A 2 -2.66 28.65 2.26
C ASP A 2 -3.79 27.62 2.14
N LYS A 3 -3.68 26.73 1.14
CA LYS A 3 -4.70 25.69 0.91
C LYS A 3 -4.61 24.63 2.03
N PRO A 4 -5.74 24.22 2.64
CA PRO A 4 -5.68 23.24 3.72
C PRO A 4 -5.29 21.85 3.19
N THR A 5 -4.63 21.05 4.03
CA THR A 5 -4.18 19.69 3.70
C THR A 5 -5.24 18.66 4.04
N LEU A 6 -5.49 17.72 3.12
CA LEU A 6 -6.39 16.59 3.33
C LEU A 6 -5.56 15.34 3.69
N ASN A 7 -5.79 14.78 4.87
CA ASN A 7 -5.23 13.48 5.29
C ASN A 7 -6.34 12.42 5.28
N MET A 8 -5.97 11.15 5.08
CA MET A 8 -6.92 10.03 5.02
C MET A 8 -6.49 8.91 5.95
N ILE A 9 -7.46 8.31 6.65
CA ILE A 9 -7.26 7.08 7.42
C ILE A 9 -8.08 5.97 6.80
N LEU A 10 -7.41 4.90 6.37
CA LEU A 10 -8.01 3.67 5.88
C LEU A 10 -7.97 2.62 7.00
N ASN A 11 -9.12 2.35 7.61
CA ASN A 11 -9.26 1.26 8.59
C ASN A 11 -9.74 0.00 7.87
N GLN A 12 -8.85 -0.96 7.71
CA GLN A 12 -9.13 -2.22 7.04
C GLN A 12 -9.19 -3.37 8.05
N ARG A 13 -10.36 -4.01 8.14
CA ARG A 13 -10.61 -5.12 9.06
C ARG A 13 -9.71 -6.34 8.79
N SER A 14 -9.37 -6.62 7.53
CA SER A 14 -8.56 -7.79 7.16
C SER A 14 -7.90 -7.56 5.81
N GLN A 15 -6.63 -7.93 5.65
CA GLN A 15 -5.80 -7.65 4.47
C GLN A 15 -4.99 -8.88 4.04
N ASP A 16 -5.14 -9.26 2.76
CA ASP A 16 -4.19 -10.15 2.08
C ASP A 16 -2.93 -9.34 1.71
N ILE A 17 -1.84 -9.63 2.41
CA ILE A 17 -0.60 -8.86 2.31
C ILE A 17 0.05 -8.98 0.94
N LEU A 18 0.08 -10.17 0.35
CA LEU A 18 0.81 -10.38 -0.91
C LEU A 18 -0.02 -9.89 -2.11
N ALA A 19 -1.28 -10.30 -2.20
CA ALA A 19 -2.06 -10.11 -3.42
C ALA A 19 -2.72 -8.73 -3.51
N ALA A 20 -3.16 -8.17 -2.37
CA ALA A 20 -4.07 -7.02 -2.37
C ALA A 20 -3.46 -5.75 -1.76
N ASN A 21 -2.46 -5.86 -0.89
CA ASN A 21 -1.99 -4.71 -0.12
C ASN A 21 -1.51 -3.54 -0.99
N ASN A 22 -0.64 -3.81 -1.97
CA ASN A 22 -0.12 -2.76 -2.85
C ASN A 22 -1.24 -2.11 -3.68
N TRP A 23 -2.18 -2.91 -4.17
CA TRP A 23 -3.33 -2.39 -4.91
C TRP A 23 -4.21 -1.50 -4.04
N ASN A 24 -4.45 -1.91 -2.78
CA ASN A 24 -5.21 -1.14 -1.81
C ASN A 24 -4.52 0.19 -1.49
N VAL A 25 -3.22 0.20 -1.18
CA VAL A 25 -2.50 1.45 -0.91
C VAL A 25 -2.56 2.41 -2.10
N CYS A 26 -2.30 1.91 -3.31
CA CYS A 26 -2.33 2.74 -4.53
C CYS A 26 -3.72 3.31 -4.81
N GLN A 27 -4.78 2.51 -4.75
CA GLN A 27 -6.13 3.00 -5.06
C GLN A 27 -6.61 4.05 -4.04
N TYR A 28 -6.28 3.89 -2.75
CA TYR A 28 -6.67 4.86 -1.73
C TYR A 28 -5.79 6.13 -1.75
N ALA A 29 -4.53 6.03 -2.16
CA ALA A 29 -3.71 7.21 -2.43
C ALA A 29 -4.26 8.01 -3.63
N ILE A 30 -4.69 7.32 -4.69
CA ILE A 30 -5.36 7.96 -5.83
C ILE A 30 -6.67 8.61 -5.39
N LEU A 31 -7.48 7.93 -4.58
CA LEU A 31 -8.70 8.50 -4.03
C LEU A 31 -8.43 9.76 -3.22
N LEU A 32 -7.39 9.76 -2.37
CA LEU A 32 -6.98 10.94 -1.61
C LEU A 32 -6.65 12.12 -2.54
N MET A 33 -5.87 11.88 -3.60
CA MET A 33 -5.52 12.91 -4.58
C MET A 33 -6.75 13.43 -5.33
N MET A 34 -7.65 12.54 -5.77
CA MET A 34 -8.88 12.90 -6.48
C MET A 34 -9.82 13.74 -5.61
N VAL A 35 -10.03 13.34 -4.35
CA VAL A 35 -10.87 14.09 -3.42
C VAL A 35 -10.23 15.45 -3.13
N ALA A 36 -8.94 15.51 -2.79
CA ALA A 36 -8.24 16.77 -2.53
C ALA A 36 -8.35 17.75 -3.72
N GLN A 37 -8.19 17.25 -4.96
CA GLN A 37 -8.35 18.05 -6.17
C GLN A 37 -9.77 18.64 -6.29
N SER A 38 -10.81 17.86 -5.96
CA SER A 38 -12.21 18.28 -6.09
C SER A 38 -12.68 19.33 -5.08
N VAL A 39 -12.00 19.44 -3.92
CA VAL A 39 -12.35 20.38 -2.84
C VAL A 39 -11.30 21.48 -2.63
N ASP A 40 -10.41 21.68 -3.60
CA ASP A 40 -9.33 22.67 -3.57
C ASP A 40 -8.36 22.55 -2.37
N MET A 41 -8.01 21.31 -2.01
CA MET A 41 -7.09 20.97 -0.92
C MET A 41 -5.78 20.37 -1.44
N ILE A 42 -4.74 20.38 -0.60
CA ILE A 42 -3.47 19.69 -0.87
C ILE A 42 -3.56 18.25 -0.33
N PRO A 43 -3.28 17.20 -1.13
CA PRO A 43 -3.24 15.83 -0.60
C PRO A 43 -2.07 15.66 0.38
N GLY A 44 -2.34 15.10 1.55
CA GLY A 44 -1.38 14.84 2.61
C GLY A 44 -1.13 13.35 2.81
N GLU A 45 -1.19 12.90 4.05
CA GLU A 45 -0.85 11.53 4.44
C GLU A 45 -2.03 10.57 4.32
N LEU A 46 -1.73 9.35 3.86
CA LEU A 46 -2.61 8.20 3.93
C LEU A 46 -2.11 7.26 5.04
N LEU A 47 -2.87 7.14 6.12
CA LEU A 47 -2.62 6.18 7.20
C LEU A 47 -3.46 4.91 6.97
N HIS A 48 -2.80 3.81 6.64
CA HIS A 48 -3.45 2.50 6.48
C HIS A 48 -3.36 1.67 7.75
N VAL A 49 -4.47 1.56 8.46
CA VAL A 49 -4.61 0.73 9.67
C VAL A 49 -5.18 -0.62 9.27
N ILE A 50 -4.46 -1.69 9.57
CA ILE A 50 -4.87 -3.06 9.26
C ILE A 50 -5.08 -3.80 10.58
N ALA A 51 -6.29 -4.32 10.81
CA ALA A 51 -6.59 -5.06 12.04
C ALA A 51 -6.09 -6.51 11.97
N ASP A 52 -6.30 -7.19 10.85
CA ASP A 52 -5.83 -8.55 10.60
C ASP A 52 -5.01 -8.59 9.30
N ALA A 53 -3.69 -8.62 9.45
CA ALA A 53 -2.73 -8.74 8.35
C ALA A 53 -2.35 -10.21 8.17
N HIS A 54 -2.78 -10.82 7.07
CA HIS A 54 -2.57 -12.26 6.85
C HIS A 54 -1.94 -12.56 5.50
N ILE A 55 -1.30 -13.73 5.45
CA ILE A 55 -0.73 -14.35 4.25
C ILE A 55 -1.43 -15.71 4.12
N TYR A 56 -2.01 -15.99 2.96
CA TYR A 56 -2.55 -17.32 2.68
C TYR A 56 -1.41 -18.35 2.56
N ASP A 57 -1.65 -19.59 3.00
CA ASP A 57 -0.63 -20.66 2.95
C ASP A 57 -0.01 -20.82 1.55
N ARG A 58 -0.83 -20.74 0.51
CA ARG A 58 -0.40 -20.78 -0.90
C ARG A 58 0.55 -19.64 -1.32
N HIS A 59 0.60 -18.56 -0.56
CA HIS A 59 1.44 -17.38 -0.81
C HIS A 59 2.76 -17.41 -0.02
N VAL A 60 2.90 -18.31 0.97
CA VAL A 60 4.04 -18.27 1.92
C VAL A 60 5.38 -18.47 1.22
N ASP A 61 5.49 -19.43 0.29
CA ASP A 61 6.75 -19.71 -0.39
C ASP A 61 7.18 -18.55 -1.31
N ILE A 62 6.22 -17.90 -1.97
CA ILE A 62 6.46 -16.69 -2.78
C ILE A 62 6.94 -15.55 -1.89
N VAL A 63 6.29 -15.32 -0.75
CA VAL A 63 6.72 -14.27 0.20
C VAL A 63 8.15 -14.52 0.69
N ARG A 64 8.51 -15.78 0.99
CA ARG A 64 9.88 -16.12 1.39
C ARG A 64 10.89 -15.80 0.29
N GLU A 65 10.59 -16.15 -0.96
CA GLU A 65 11.46 -15.82 -2.10
C GLU A 65 11.65 -14.31 -2.23
N LEU A 66 10.57 -13.52 -2.17
CA LEU A 66 10.60 -12.07 -2.28
C LEU A 66 11.42 -11.40 -1.17
N ILE A 67 11.27 -11.86 0.08
CA ILE A 67 12.03 -11.34 1.22
C ILE A 67 13.52 -11.65 1.08
N VAL A 68 13.88 -12.85 0.61
CA VAL A 68 15.29 -13.22 0.36
C VAL A 68 15.87 -12.39 -0.80
N CYS A 69 15.12 -12.23 -1.89
CA CYS A 69 15.54 -11.45 -3.05
C CYS A 69 15.84 -9.98 -2.69
N GLY A 70 15.07 -9.37 -1.78
CA GLY A 70 15.28 -7.99 -1.34
C GLY A 70 16.51 -7.76 -0.46
N THR A 71 17.18 -8.83 0.04
CA THR A 71 18.35 -8.72 0.93
C THR A 71 19.69 -8.87 0.23
N GLN A 72 19.71 -9.33 -1.03
CA GLN A 72 20.94 -9.44 -1.80
C GLN A 72 21.11 -8.20 -2.68
N GLY A 73 21.92 -7.25 -2.22
CA GLY A 73 22.21 -5.97 -2.89
C GLY A 73 22.90 -6.03 -4.26
N ASN A 74 22.86 -7.17 -4.97
CA ASN A 74 23.34 -7.30 -6.35
C ASN A 74 22.83 -8.57 -7.06
N ALA A 75 21.52 -8.85 -6.99
CA ALA A 75 20.93 -9.84 -7.88
C ALA A 75 19.83 -9.15 -8.69
N GLN A 76 20.17 -8.84 -9.95
CA GLN A 76 19.22 -8.40 -10.97
C GLN A 76 17.97 -9.28 -10.90
N PRO A 77 16.76 -8.69 -10.87
CA PRO A 77 15.58 -9.46 -10.56
C PRO A 77 15.37 -10.45 -11.70
N ARG A 78 15.42 -11.75 -11.38
CA ARG A 78 14.89 -12.77 -12.28
C ARG A 78 13.37 -12.72 -12.14
N CYS A 79 12.78 -11.67 -12.69
CA CYS A 79 11.35 -11.65 -12.98
C CYS A 79 11.11 -12.72 -14.04
N ALA A 80 10.28 -13.71 -13.75
CA ALA A 80 9.53 -14.43 -14.78
C ALA A 80 8.43 -13.51 -15.33
#